data_AF-B7P7Y4-F1
#
_entry.id   AF-B7P7Y4-F1
#
_cell.length_a   1.000
_cell.length_b   1.000
_cell.length_c   1.000
_cell.angle_alpha   90.00
_cell.angle_beta   90.00
_cell.angle_gamma   90.00
#
_symmetry.space_group_name_H-M   'P 1'
#
loop_
_entity.id
_entity.type
_entity.pdbx_description
1 polymer ?
#
loop_
_entity_poly.entity_id
_entity_poly.type
_entity_poly.pdbx_seq_one_letter_code
_entity_poly.pdbx_strand_id
1 'polypeptide(L)'
;EKFNQAVKDLNNVPEEPSNDVKLQLYALFKQATVGKCNVAKPGTFDFVGKAKWDAWYKLGDMSQDDAQNEYAAIVTKLAGEKASGPAQSQEPAAAASSGVEGLVTTFQDGAFTIRFNRPSKRNSITLEMYEEVIKLLKDAGQRDDVKFLVLTGTGEFFSSGNDLGNFAKQMQTGRSQLELAKEAAELVRRYVAEFINFPKPAMALINGPSIGVSCTILGLFDLVYASDKASQNTPFTQLGLSPEGCSSYTFPRIMGIARACEVLMMNKQLSAKEAEQCGFVSKCFPDASFQEETQKKIQEMAKLPPKSLMHSKTLVRAPILEDLHKANNLECERLVERFTSEEMMKAVMAFFQGKGK
;
A
#
# COMPACT_ATOMS: atom_id res chain seq x y z
N GLU A 1 -0.74 -37.80 8.21
CA GLU A 1 -1.90 -36.93 7.87
C GLU A 1 -1.72 -35.49 8.36
N LYS A 2 -1.44 -35.26 9.65
CA LYS A 2 -1.25 -33.92 10.25
C LYS A 2 -0.13 -33.08 9.61
N PHE A 3 1.02 -33.69 9.27
CA PHE A 3 2.13 -32.97 8.61
C PHE A 3 1.74 -32.45 7.21
N ASN A 4 1.14 -33.29 6.36
CA ASN A 4 0.71 -32.89 5.02
C ASN A 4 -0.37 -31.80 5.07
N GLN A 5 -1.23 -31.83 6.09
CA GLN A 5 -2.20 -30.77 6.33
C GLN A 5 -1.51 -29.48 6.80
N ALA A 6 -0.57 -29.56 7.75
CA ALA A 6 0.23 -28.41 8.18
C ALA A 6 1.06 -27.78 7.04
N VAL A 7 1.58 -28.57 6.09
CA VAL A 7 2.27 -28.04 4.91
C VAL A 7 1.31 -27.21 4.04
N LYS A 8 0.04 -27.61 3.93
CA LYS A 8 -0.99 -26.83 3.23
C LYS A 8 -1.39 -25.60 4.03
N ASP A 9 -1.56 -25.75 5.34
CA ASP A 9 -2.02 -24.68 6.23
C ASP A 9 -0.96 -23.58 6.41
N LEU A 10 0.33 -23.90 6.27
CA LEU A 10 1.41 -22.90 6.28
C LEU A 10 1.23 -21.84 5.17
N ASN A 11 0.61 -22.18 4.05
CA ASN A 11 0.31 -21.19 2.99
C ASN A 11 -0.87 -20.28 3.35
N ASN A 12 -1.61 -20.60 4.41
CA ASN A 12 -2.83 -19.91 4.85
C ASN A 12 -2.69 -19.29 6.24
N VAL A 13 -1.46 -19.20 6.78
CA VAL A 13 -1.24 -18.53 8.07
C VAL A 13 -1.54 -17.03 7.94
N PRO A 14 -2.20 -16.42 8.95
CA PRO A 14 -2.65 -15.03 8.88
C PRO A 14 -1.50 -14.01 8.83
N GLU A 15 -0.31 -14.37 9.34
CA GLU A 15 0.88 -13.53 9.34
C GLU A 15 2.12 -14.28 8.82
N GLU A 16 2.94 -13.59 8.04
CA GLU A 16 4.19 -14.16 7.52
C GLU A 16 5.18 -14.40 8.68
N PRO A 17 5.69 -15.64 8.89
CA PRO A 17 6.54 -15.93 10.03
C PRO A 17 7.87 -15.16 9.98
N SER A 18 8.45 -14.88 11.15
CA SER A 18 9.78 -14.29 11.26
C SER A 18 10.83 -15.15 10.54
N ASN A 19 11.98 -14.56 10.18
CA ASN A 19 13.05 -15.29 9.50
C ASN A 19 13.54 -16.50 10.32
N ASP A 20 13.57 -16.40 11.65
CA ASP A 20 13.94 -17.51 12.53
C ASP A 20 12.93 -18.65 12.46
N VAL A 21 11.63 -18.33 12.48
CA VAL A 21 10.56 -19.34 12.36
C VAL A 21 10.57 -19.98 10.97
N LYS A 22 10.85 -19.21 9.91
CA LYS A 22 11.02 -19.76 8.55
C LYS A 22 12.21 -20.71 8.44
N LEU A 23 13.33 -20.38 9.07
CA LEU A 23 14.51 -21.25 9.12
C LEU A 23 14.21 -22.53 9.91
N GLN A 24 13.47 -22.44 11.02
CA GLN A 24 13.02 -23.59 11.79
C GLN A 24 12.05 -24.48 11.01
N LEU A 25 11.03 -23.90 10.37
CA LEU A 25 10.09 -24.62 9.51
C LEU A 25 10.80 -25.29 8.33
N TYR A 26 11.75 -24.60 7.70
CA TYR A 26 12.57 -25.17 6.63
C TYR A 26 13.38 -26.38 7.14
N ALA A 27 14.07 -26.24 8.27
CA ALA A 27 14.87 -27.31 8.86
C ALA A 27 14.02 -28.53 9.21
N LEU A 28 12.88 -28.32 9.88
CA LEU A 28 11.95 -29.38 10.26
C LEU A 28 11.31 -30.04 9.05
N PHE A 29 10.96 -29.28 8.00
CA PHE A 29 10.45 -29.84 6.75
C PHE A 29 11.49 -30.73 6.06
N LYS A 30 12.76 -30.29 6.00
CA LYS A 30 13.86 -31.07 5.42
C LYS A 30 14.15 -32.31 6.26
N GLN A 31 14.15 -32.21 7.59
CA GLN A 31 14.30 -33.36 8.49
C GLN A 31 13.14 -34.36 8.33
N ALA A 32 11.90 -33.89 8.26
CA ALA A 32 10.71 -34.72 8.08
C ALA A 32 10.67 -35.46 6.74
N THR A 33 11.17 -34.85 5.66
CA THR A 33 11.07 -35.41 4.29
C THR A 33 12.32 -36.12 3.80
N VAL A 34 13.51 -35.69 4.25
CA VAL A 34 14.80 -36.21 3.80
C VAL A 34 15.56 -36.93 4.91
N GLY A 35 15.26 -36.65 6.19
CA GLY A 35 16.01 -37.14 7.34
C GLY A 35 17.21 -36.24 7.67
N LYS A 36 18.23 -36.83 8.31
CA LYS A 36 19.44 -36.11 8.77
C LYS A 36 20.11 -35.33 7.65
N CYS A 37 20.57 -34.12 7.95
CA CYS A 37 21.29 -33.25 7.02
C CYS A 37 22.43 -34.00 6.32
N ASN A 38 22.30 -34.19 5.01
CA ASN A 38 23.18 -35.01 4.18
C ASN A 38 23.87 -34.21 3.06
N VAL A 39 23.74 -32.88 3.09
CA VAL A 39 24.31 -31.95 2.10
C VAL A 39 25.59 -31.30 2.63
N ALA A 40 26.52 -31.00 1.73
CA ALA A 40 27.76 -30.29 2.08
C ALA A 40 27.48 -28.87 2.56
N LYS A 41 28.34 -28.36 3.46
CA LYS A 41 28.21 -27.01 4.00
C LYS A 41 28.41 -25.95 2.90
N PRO A 42 27.49 -24.99 2.73
CA PRO A 42 27.61 -23.93 1.73
C PRO A 42 28.84 -23.03 1.92
N GLY A 43 29.32 -22.45 0.81
CA GLY A 43 30.49 -21.57 0.79
C GLY A 43 30.31 -20.27 1.56
N THR A 44 31.42 -19.60 1.88
CA THR A 44 31.47 -18.40 2.76
C THR A 44 30.66 -17.20 2.28
N PHE A 45 30.29 -17.13 1.00
CA PHE A 45 29.52 -16.02 0.42
C PHE A 45 28.03 -16.35 0.24
N ASP A 46 27.59 -17.58 0.54
CA ASP A 46 26.17 -17.98 0.51
C ASP A 46 25.55 -17.89 1.91
N PHE A 47 25.22 -16.67 2.32
CA PHE A 47 24.71 -16.39 3.67
C PHE A 47 23.35 -17.07 3.94
N VAL A 48 22.46 -17.14 2.94
CA VAL A 48 21.12 -17.74 3.08
C VAL A 48 21.21 -19.26 3.09
N GLY A 49 22.00 -19.85 2.18
CA GLY A 49 22.23 -21.27 2.15
C GLY A 49 22.91 -21.75 3.44
N LYS A 50 23.89 -21.00 3.95
CA LYS A 50 24.54 -21.29 5.23
C LYS A 50 23.57 -21.28 6.40
N ALA A 51 22.70 -20.27 6.51
CA ALA A 51 21.70 -20.22 7.58
C ALA A 51 20.69 -21.40 7.53
N LYS A 52 20.24 -21.76 6.33
CA LYS A 52 19.38 -22.94 6.10
C LYS A 52 20.09 -24.26 6.43
N TRP A 53 21.36 -24.38 6.06
CA TRP A 53 22.18 -25.54 6.36
C TRP A 53 22.43 -25.67 7.86
N ASP A 54 22.83 -24.59 8.54
CA ASP A 54 23.11 -24.57 9.98
C ASP A 54 21.83 -24.95 10.77
N ALA A 55 20.65 -24.45 10.35
CA ALA A 55 19.37 -24.79 10.97
C ALA A 55 19.01 -26.28 10.82
N TRP A 56 19.20 -26.87 9.63
CA TRP A 56 18.93 -28.30 9.40
C TRP A 56 19.97 -29.20 10.08
N TYR A 57 21.25 -28.84 10.03
CA TYR A 57 22.34 -29.58 10.69
C TYR A 57 22.16 -29.64 12.21
N LYS A 58 21.65 -28.56 12.83
CA LYS A 58 21.42 -28.46 14.28
C LYS A 58 20.35 -29.44 14.79
N LEU A 59 19.43 -29.92 13.94
CA LEU A 59 18.43 -30.92 14.33
C LEU A 59 19.04 -32.31 14.59
N GLY A 60 20.28 -32.55 14.16
CA GLY A 60 21.04 -33.75 14.53
C GLY A 60 20.33 -35.05 14.17
N ASP A 61 20.14 -35.91 15.17
CA ASP A 61 19.52 -37.24 15.04
C ASP A 61 18.01 -37.24 15.33
N MET A 62 17.36 -36.07 15.25
CA MET A 62 15.90 -35.96 15.36
C MET A 62 15.21 -36.90 14.35
N SER A 63 14.24 -37.70 14.82
CA SER A 63 13.51 -38.62 13.95
C SER A 63 12.61 -37.85 12.96
N GLN A 64 12.27 -38.49 11.83
CA GLN A 64 11.36 -37.87 10.87
C GLN A 64 9.98 -37.62 11.47
N ASP A 65 9.50 -38.50 12.34
CA ASP A 65 8.20 -38.38 13.01
C ASP A 65 8.18 -37.23 14.02
N ASP A 66 9.26 -37.04 14.78
CA ASP A 66 9.38 -35.90 15.71
C ASP A 66 9.41 -34.58 14.93
N ALA A 67 10.16 -34.54 13.83
CA ALA A 67 10.21 -33.36 12.96
C ALA A 67 8.84 -33.03 12.34
N GLN A 68 8.06 -34.05 11.95
CA GLN A 68 6.69 -33.88 11.45
C GLN A 68 5.76 -33.31 12.53
N ASN A 69 5.87 -33.78 13.77
CA ASN A 69 5.05 -33.33 14.89
C ASN A 69 5.39 -31.90 15.30
N GLU A 70 6.68 -31.56 15.40
CA GLU A 70 7.12 -30.21 15.75
C GLU A 70 6.76 -29.20 14.65
N TYR A 71 6.91 -29.58 13.37
CA TYR A 71 6.47 -28.77 12.24
C TYR A 71 4.97 -28.46 12.32
N ALA A 72 4.14 -29.48 12.56
CA ALA A 72 2.69 -29.32 12.67
C ALA A 72 2.30 -28.44 13.88
N ALA A 73 3.01 -28.54 15.00
CA ALA A 73 2.77 -27.71 16.18
C ALA A 73 3.07 -26.23 15.92
N ILE A 74 4.18 -25.92 15.24
CA ILE A 74 4.53 -24.55 14.87
C ILE A 74 3.50 -23.96 13.91
N VAL A 75 3.10 -24.71 12.87
CA VAL A 75 2.06 -24.24 11.93
C VAL A 75 0.73 -24.01 12.65
N THR A 76 0.33 -24.89 13.58
CA THR A 76 -0.91 -24.72 14.35
C THR A 76 -0.85 -23.44 15.20
N LYS A 77 0.29 -23.17 15.84
CA LYS A 77 0.50 -21.94 16.61
C LYS A 77 0.46 -20.68 15.72
N LEU A 78 1.01 -20.77 14.50
CA LEU A 78 0.96 -19.70 13.51
C LEU A 78 -0.44 -19.47 12.95
N ALA A 79 -1.25 -20.53 12.82
CA ALA A 79 -2.63 -20.46 12.35
C ALA A 79 -3.62 -19.92 13.42
N GLY A 80 -3.17 -19.79 14.67
CA GLY A 80 -3.99 -19.37 15.81
C GLY A 80 -4.93 -20.49 16.28
N GLU A 81 -4.92 -20.80 17.58
CA GLU A 81 -5.93 -21.67 18.16
C GLU A 81 -7.30 -21.03 17.98
N LYS A 82 -8.27 -21.76 17.38
CA LYS A 82 -9.67 -21.35 17.28
C LYS A 82 -10.24 -21.11 18.69
N ALA A 83 -10.17 -19.88 19.18
CA ALA A 83 -10.84 -19.45 20.39
C ALA A 83 -12.33 -19.18 20.08
N SER A 84 -13.19 -19.89 20.78
CA SER A 84 -14.65 -19.77 20.77
C SER A 84 -15.13 -18.53 21.54
N GLY A 85 -15.59 -17.50 20.80
CA GLY A 85 -16.60 -16.48 21.18
C GLY A 85 -16.16 -15.27 22.04
N PRO A 86 -16.91 -14.15 22.04
CA PRO A 86 -17.50 -13.44 20.89
C PRO A 86 -17.00 -11.98 20.81
N ALA A 87 -16.63 -11.53 19.60
CA ALA A 87 -16.72 -10.14 19.17
C ALA A 87 -16.69 -10.16 17.64
N GLN A 88 -17.87 -10.16 17.03
CA GLN A 88 -18.04 -10.11 15.59
C GLN A 88 -17.55 -8.75 15.08
N SER A 89 -16.33 -8.68 14.56
CA SER A 89 -16.05 -7.77 13.45
C SER A 89 -16.70 -8.38 12.21
N GLN A 90 -17.85 -7.83 11.83
CA GLN A 90 -18.51 -8.18 10.58
C GLN A 90 -17.55 -7.85 9.42
N GLU A 91 -17.11 -8.86 8.69
CA GLU A 91 -16.62 -8.70 7.33
C GLU A 91 -17.73 -8.05 6.48
N PRO A 92 -17.47 -6.97 5.74
CA PRO A 92 -18.45 -6.47 4.79
C PRO A 92 -18.51 -7.40 3.56
N ALA A 93 -19.74 -7.57 3.08
CA ALA A 93 -20.19 -8.15 1.82
C ALA A 93 -19.11 -8.46 0.76
N ALA A 94 -19.09 -9.73 0.33
CA ALA A 94 -18.44 -10.30 -0.87
C ALA A 94 -17.35 -9.41 -1.50
N ALA A 95 -16.15 -9.43 -0.90
CA ALA A 95 -14.96 -8.85 -1.51
C ALA A 95 -14.70 -9.51 -2.88
N ALA A 96 -14.79 -8.73 -3.94
CA ALA A 96 -14.35 -9.18 -5.26
C ALA A 96 -12.85 -8.90 -5.40
N SER A 97 -12.09 -9.91 -5.80
CA SER A 97 -10.71 -9.73 -6.25
C SER A 97 -10.72 -8.76 -7.44
N SER A 98 -9.90 -7.71 -7.37
CA SER A 98 -9.76 -6.70 -8.44
C SER A 98 -9.10 -7.24 -9.71
N GLY A 99 -8.70 -8.52 -9.73
CA GLY A 99 -7.90 -9.09 -10.81
C GLY A 99 -6.40 -8.85 -10.66
N VAL A 100 -5.96 -7.98 -9.75
CA VAL A 100 -4.55 -7.71 -9.41
C VAL A 100 -4.27 -7.97 -7.93
N GLU A 101 -3.18 -8.67 -7.64
CA GLU A 101 -2.73 -8.91 -6.27
C GLU A 101 -2.47 -7.57 -5.56
N GLY A 102 -2.99 -7.43 -4.34
CA GLY A 102 -2.77 -6.24 -3.54
C GLY A 102 -3.84 -5.16 -3.67
N LEU A 103 -4.90 -5.38 -4.45
CA LEU A 103 -6.08 -4.53 -4.51
C LEU A 103 -7.34 -5.36 -4.28
N VAL A 104 -8.21 -4.88 -3.39
CA VAL A 104 -9.53 -5.45 -3.13
C VAL A 104 -10.58 -4.41 -3.45
N THR A 105 -11.67 -4.83 -4.10
CA THR A 105 -12.81 -3.95 -4.38
C THR A 105 -14.08 -4.46 -3.72
N THR A 106 -14.92 -3.52 -3.26
CA THR A 106 -16.28 -3.81 -2.81
C THR A 106 -17.25 -2.80 -3.40
N PHE A 107 -18.50 -3.21 -3.55
CA PHE A 107 -19.58 -2.33 -3.98
C PHE A 107 -20.78 -2.51 -3.05
N GLN A 108 -21.19 -1.44 -2.38
CA GLN A 108 -22.31 -1.46 -1.44
C GLN A 108 -23.02 -0.12 -1.43
N ASP A 109 -24.35 -0.11 -1.59
CA ASP A 109 -25.21 1.08 -1.51
C ASP A 109 -24.80 2.25 -2.43
N GLY A 110 -24.13 1.93 -3.55
CA GLY A 110 -23.58 2.91 -4.50
C GLY A 110 -22.16 3.40 -4.16
N ALA A 111 -21.58 2.96 -3.05
CA ALA A 111 -20.18 3.18 -2.73
C ALA A 111 -19.32 2.13 -3.45
N PHE A 112 -18.43 2.58 -4.33
CA PHE A 112 -17.40 1.73 -4.91
C PHE A 112 -16.10 1.92 -4.12
N THR A 113 -15.67 0.89 -3.40
CA THR A 113 -14.47 0.97 -2.56
C THR A 113 -13.30 0.29 -3.24
N ILE A 114 -12.18 0.99 -3.35
CA ILE A 114 -10.88 0.44 -3.69
C ILE A 114 -10.05 0.38 -2.40
N ARG A 115 -9.47 -0.79 -2.10
CA ARG A 115 -8.63 -0.99 -0.92
C ARG A 115 -7.25 -1.49 -1.31
N PHE A 116 -6.21 -0.78 -0.87
CA PHE A 116 -4.85 -1.30 -0.91
C PHE A 116 -4.72 -2.44 0.11
N ASN A 117 -4.32 -3.62 -0.33
CA ASN A 117 -4.35 -4.85 0.44
C ASN A 117 -3.05 -5.65 0.33
N ARG A 118 -1.93 -5.01 0.71
CA ARG A 118 -0.61 -5.65 0.87
C ARG A 118 -0.04 -5.30 2.26
N PRO A 119 -0.72 -5.64 3.37
CA PRO A 119 -0.34 -5.18 4.71
C PRO A 119 1.09 -5.59 5.09
N SER A 120 1.55 -6.79 4.70
CA SER A 120 2.93 -7.26 4.90
C SER A 120 3.99 -6.42 4.18
N LYS A 121 3.59 -5.63 3.17
CA LYS A 121 4.42 -4.66 2.45
C LYS A 121 3.98 -3.22 2.71
N ARG A 122 3.26 -2.97 3.82
CA ARG A 122 2.75 -1.63 4.17
C ARG A 122 1.97 -0.99 3.02
N ASN A 123 1.19 -1.80 2.30
CA ASN A 123 0.38 -1.38 1.17
C ASN A 123 1.17 -0.60 0.08
N SER A 124 2.44 -0.97 -0.17
CA SER A 124 3.22 -0.39 -1.26
C SER A 124 2.57 -0.68 -2.63
N ILE A 125 2.59 0.32 -3.50
CA ILE A 125 1.89 0.35 -4.79
C ILE A 125 2.86 -0.11 -5.89
N THR A 126 2.49 -1.18 -6.59
CA THR A 126 3.24 -1.69 -7.76
C THR A 126 2.73 -1.07 -9.06
N LEU A 127 3.49 -1.22 -10.14
CA LEU A 127 3.10 -0.77 -11.48
C LEU A 127 1.77 -1.40 -11.94
N GLU A 128 1.55 -2.66 -11.63
CA GLU A 128 0.30 -3.38 -11.95
C GLU A 128 -0.89 -2.80 -11.16
N MET A 129 -0.66 -2.41 -9.90
CA MET A 129 -1.69 -1.76 -9.09
C MET A 129 -2.03 -0.36 -9.63
N TYR A 130 -1.06 0.40 -10.14
CA TYR A 130 -1.33 1.68 -10.80
C TYR A 130 -2.27 1.52 -11.99
N GLU A 131 -1.97 0.59 -12.89
CA GLU A 131 -2.79 0.31 -14.07
C GLU A 131 -4.20 -0.17 -13.70
N GLU A 132 -4.31 -1.05 -12.70
CA GLU A 132 -5.63 -1.52 -12.26
C GLU A 132 -6.43 -0.39 -11.61
N VAL A 133 -5.84 0.48 -10.79
CA VAL A 133 -6.58 1.63 -10.24
C VAL A 133 -7.05 2.58 -11.34
N ILE A 134 -6.23 2.85 -12.37
CA ILE A 134 -6.63 3.66 -13.53
C ILE A 134 -7.89 3.06 -14.17
N LYS A 135 -7.86 1.75 -14.45
CA LYS A 135 -8.99 1.03 -15.04
C LYS A 135 -10.22 1.06 -14.14
N LEU A 136 -10.06 0.77 -12.84
CA LEU A 136 -11.16 0.76 -11.87
C LEU A 136 -11.83 2.15 -11.74
N LEU A 137 -11.05 3.23 -11.75
CA LEU A 137 -11.57 4.60 -11.71
C LEU A 137 -12.36 4.94 -12.98
N LYS A 138 -11.83 4.57 -14.15
CA LYS A 138 -12.52 4.78 -15.43
C LYS A 138 -13.85 4.01 -15.48
N ASP A 139 -13.84 2.74 -15.11
CA ASP A 139 -15.02 1.88 -15.10
C ASP A 139 -16.06 2.39 -14.09
N ALA A 140 -15.63 2.71 -12.86
CA ALA A 140 -16.51 3.26 -11.82
C ALA A 140 -17.08 4.63 -12.19
N GLY A 141 -16.33 5.44 -12.95
CA GLY A 141 -16.78 6.74 -13.44
C GLY A 141 -17.96 6.64 -14.42
N GLN A 142 -18.01 5.59 -15.23
CA GLN A 142 -19.02 5.37 -16.27
C GLN A 142 -20.27 4.62 -15.80
N ARG A 143 -20.20 3.96 -14.64
CA ARG A 143 -21.25 3.10 -14.10
C ARG A 143 -22.38 3.85 -13.39
N ASP A 144 -23.62 3.79 -13.86
CA ASP A 144 -24.74 4.53 -13.23
C ASP A 144 -25.08 4.09 -11.79
N ASP A 145 -24.74 2.85 -11.42
CA ASP A 145 -24.96 2.31 -10.09
C ASP A 145 -23.95 2.81 -9.04
N VAL A 146 -22.77 3.25 -9.48
CA VAL A 146 -21.77 3.88 -8.61
C VAL A 146 -22.13 5.33 -8.37
N LYS A 147 -22.38 5.69 -7.10
CA LYS A 147 -22.68 7.05 -6.65
C LYS A 147 -21.42 7.82 -6.21
N PHE A 148 -20.46 7.14 -5.60
CA PHE A 148 -19.21 7.75 -5.13
C PHE A 148 -18.10 6.70 -4.94
N LEU A 149 -16.86 7.16 -4.94
CA LEU A 149 -15.65 6.37 -4.70
C LEU A 149 -15.25 6.43 -3.23
N VAL A 150 -14.76 5.31 -2.70
CA VAL A 150 -14.04 5.24 -1.42
C VAL A 150 -12.65 4.65 -1.66
N LEU A 151 -11.60 5.28 -1.16
CA LEU A 151 -10.22 4.73 -1.17
C LEU A 151 -9.73 4.52 0.27
N THR A 152 -9.20 3.33 0.58
CA THR A 152 -8.67 3.01 1.92
C THR A 152 -7.55 1.96 1.86
N GLY A 153 -6.91 1.66 2.99
CA GLY A 153 -5.89 0.61 3.13
C GLY A 153 -6.30 -0.47 4.12
N THR A 154 -5.72 -1.67 3.98
CA THR A 154 -5.81 -2.76 4.96
C THR A 154 -4.70 -2.66 6.00
N GLY A 155 -5.01 -2.90 7.27
CA GLY A 155 -4.03 -3.04 8.34
C GLY A 155 -3.49 -1.70 8.85
N GLU A 156 -2.20 -1.65 9.16
CA GLU A 156 -1.59 -0.51 9.87
C GLU A 156 -1.29 0.70 8.99
N PHE A 157 -1.23 0.53 7.66
CA PHE A 157 -0.89 1.59 6.72
C PHE A 157 -2.08 1.90 5.83
N PHE A 158 -2.24 3.17 5.47
CA PHE A 158 -3.01 3.49 4.28
C PHE A 158 -2.22 3.01 3.05
N SER A 159 -1.01 3.58 2.87
CA SER A 159 -0.01 3.09 1.92
C SER A 159 1.35 3.74 2.20
N SER A 160 2.41 2.97 1.96
CA SER A 160 3.80 3.45 1.99
C SER A 160 4.28 4.06 0.65
N GLY A 161 3.38 4.20 -0.33
CA GLY A 161 3.69 4.74 -1.65
C GLY A 161 4.30 3.70 -2.57
N ASN A 162 5.21 4.11 -3.46
CA ASN A 162 5.78 3.24 -4.49
C ASN A 162 6.53 2.04 -3.93
N ASP A 163 6.29 0.87 -4.49
CA ASP A 163 7.07 -0.34 -4.21
C ASP A 163 8.44 -0.25 -4.90
N LEU A 164 9.43 0.31 -4.20
CA LEU A 164 10.79 0.49 -4.75
C LEU A 164 11.41 -0.81 -5.27
N GLY A 165 11.03 -1.97 -4.74
CA GLY A 165 11.48 -3.27 -5.24
C GLY A 165 10.88 -3.64 -6.60
N ASN A 166 9.58 -3.40 -6.79
CA ASN A 166 8.90 -3.57 -8.08
C ASN A 166 9.47 -2.62 -9.15
N PHE A 167 9.73 -1.36 -8.78
CA PHE A 167 10.37 -0.39 -9.70
C PHE A 167 11.84 -0.76 -10.01
N ALA A 168 12.63 -1.18 -9.03
CA ALA A 168 14.01 -1.58 -9.25
C ALA A 168 14.15 -2.80 -10.18
N LYS A 169 13.18 -3.72 -10.17
CA LYS A 169 13.15 -4.85 -11.13
C LYS A 169 13.02 -4.39 -12.58
N GLN A 170 12.25 -3.33 -12.85
CA GLN A 170 12.13 -2.79 -14.22
C GLN A 170 13.45 -2.22 -14.74
N MET A 171 14.28 -1.66 -13.85
CA MET A 171 15.59 -1.13 -14.21
C MET A 171 16.60 -2.23 -14.59
N GLN A 172 16.31 -3.50 -14.30
CA GLN A 172 17.16 -4.64 -14.65
C GLN A 172 16.85 -5.25 -16.02
N THR A 173 15.88 -4.70 -16.76
CA THR A 173 15.41 -5.22 -18.06
C THR A 173 16.35 -4.91 -19.23
N GLY A 174 17.47 -4.22 -19.01
CA GLY A 174 18.42 -3.82 -20.05
C GLY A 174 17.94 -2.67 -20.96
N ARG A 175 16.76 -2.11 -20.68
CA ARG A 175 16.19 -0.94 -21.36
C ARG A 175 16.90 0.35 -20.99
N SER A 176 16.77 1.38 -21.82
CA SER A 176 17.33 2.70 -21.52
C SER A 176 16.68 3.29 -20.27
N GLN A 177 17.49 3.83 -19.37
CA GLN A 177 17.00 4.50 -18.15
C GLN A 177 16.04 5.65 -18.48
N LEU A 178 16.31 6.40 -19.55
CA LEU A 178 15.46 7.50 -19.98
C LEU A 178 14.09 7.01 -20.49
N GLU A 179 14.04 5.88 -21.17
CA GLU A 179 12.78 5.29 -21.64
C GLU A 179 11.93 4.83 -20.44
N LEU A 180 12.53 4.10 -19.51
CA LEU A 180 11.86 3.68 -18.28
C LEU A 180 11.37 4.86 -17.44
N ALA A 181 12.16 5.93 -17.35
CA ALA A 181 11.76 7.16 -16.65
C ALA A 181 10.56 7.85 -17.32
N LYS A 182 10.53 7.92 -18.65
CA LYS A 182 9.38 8.47 -19.41
C LYS A 182 8.12 7.64 -19.20
N GLU A 183 8.22 6.32 -19.24
CA GLU A 183 7.09 5.41 -19.00
C GLU A 183 6.57 5.53 -17.56
N ALA A 184 7.45 5.56 -16.57
CA ALA A 184 7.07 5.74 -15.18
C ALA A 184 6.38 7.11 -14.94
N ALA A 185 6.91 8.18 -15.53
CA ALA A 185 6.29 9.50 -15.44
C ALA A 185 4.92 9.56 -16.15
N GLU A 186 4.78 8.89 -17.30
CA GLU A 186 3.49 8.75 -17.99
C GLU A 186 2.48 7.93 -17.19
N LEU A 187 2.91 6.87 -16.53
CA LEU A 187 2.04 6.09 -15.64
C LEU A 187 1.50 6.94 -14.49
N VAL A 188 2.37 7.72 -13.83
CA VAL A 188 1.96 8.66 -12.78
C VAL A 188 1.00 9.71 -13.35
N ARG A 189 1.30 10.28 -14.52
CA ARG A 189 0.45 11.27 -15.19
C ARG A 189 -0.97 10.74 -15.41
N ARG A 190 -1.11 9.53 -15.96
CA ARG A 190 -2.41 8.87 -16.19
C ARG A 190 -3.12 8.58 -14.88
N TYR A 191 -2.41 8.03 -13.89
CA TYR A 191 -2.98 7.73 -12.57
C TYR A 191 -3.58 8.97 -11.91
N VAL A 192 -2.82 10.06 -11.85
CA VAL A 192 -3.27 11.33 -11.27
C VAL A 192 -4.42 11.93 -12.08
N ALA A 193 -4.37 11.86 -13.42
CA ALA A 193 -5.42 12.36 -14.30
C ALA A 193 -6.78 11.70 -14.05
N GLU A 194 -6.81 10.40 -13.72
CA GLU A 194 -8.07 9.72 -13.36
C GLU A 194 -8.69 10.30 -12.08
N PHE A 195 -7.91 10.66 -11.06
CA PHE A 195 -8.43 11.33 -9.86
C PHE A 195 -8.90 12.76 -10.14
N ILE A 196 -8.18 13.50 -10.99
CA ILE A 196 -8.59 14.85 -11.42
C ILE A 196 -9.96 14.78 -12.10
N ASN A 197 -10.13 13.84 -13.04
CA ASN A 197 -11.28 13.74 -13.92
C ASN A 197 -12.44 12.91 -13.37
N PHE A 198 -12.27 12.21 -12.24
CA PHE A 198 -13.30 11.33 -11.72
C PHE A 198 -14.62 12.08 -11.47
N PRO A 199 -15.73 11.72 -12.16
CA PRO A 199 -16.91 12.59 -12.28
C PRO A 199 -17.83 12.57 -11.05
N LYS A 200 -17.55 11.70 -10.08
CA LYS A 200 -18.37 11.45 -8.90
C LYS A 200 -17.61 11.82 -7.63
N PRO A 201 -18.30 12.09 -6.51
CA PRO A 201 -17.62 12.31 -5.23
C PRO A 201 -16.63 11.20 -4.90
N ALA A 202 -15.50 11.57 -4.31
CA ALA A 202 -14.44 10.67 -3.88
C ALA A 202 -14.09 10.95 -2.41
N MET A 203 -14.12 9.89 -1.59
CA MET A 203 -13.80 9.91 -0.17
C MET A 203 -12.55 9.06 0.10
N ALA A 204 -11.57 9.60 0.83
CA ALA A 204 -10.42 8.85 1.29
C ALA A 204 -10.54 8.56 2.79
N LEU A 205 -10.31 7.31 3.18
CA LEU A 205 -10.33 6.84 4.56
C LEU A 205 -8.92 6.37 4.94
N ILE A 206 -8.18 7.24 5.63
CA ILE A 206 -6.76 7.07 5.97
C ILE A 206 -6.62 6.34 7.32
N ASN A 207 -6.56 5.01 7.26
CA ASN A 207 -6.47 4.12 8.44
C ASN A 207 -5.10 4.12 9.14
N GLY A 208 -4.09 4.76 8.56
CA GLY A 208 -2.71 4.75 9.07
C GLY A 208 -1.79 5.62 8.22
N PRO A 209 -0.46 5.48 8.31
CA PRO A 209 0.45 6.33 7.56
C PRO A 209 0.20 6.29 6.05
N SER A 210 0.26 7.47 5.43
CA SER A 210 0.13 7.72 3.99
C SER A 210 1.40 8.41 3.49
N ILE A 211 2.08 7.81 2.52
CA ILE A 211 3.42 8.21 2.10
C ILE A 211 3.51 8.37 0.58
N GLY A 212 4.19 9.43 0.13
CA GLY A 212 4.47 9.71 -1.27
C GLY A 212 3.19 9.88 -2.09
N VAL A 213 3.10 9.18 -3.22
CA VAL A 213 1.94 9.25 -4.14
C VAL A 213 0.59 8.96 -3.48
N SER A 214 0.56 8.09 -2.46
CA SER A 214 -0.67 7.80 -1.72
C SER A 214 -1.12 8.97 -0.84
N CYS A 215 -0.19 9.84 -0.47
CA CYS A 215 -0.45 11.07 0.29
C CYS A 215 -0.79 12.24 -0.64
N THR A 216 -0.07 12.40 -1.76
CA THR A 216 -0.23 13.57 -2.64
C THR A 216 -1.58 13.60 -3.35
N ILE A 217 -2.06 12.44 -3.80
CA ILE A 217 -3.38 12.32 -4.42
C ILE A 217 -4.53 12.65 -3.48
N LEU A 218 -4.34 12.69 -2.16
CA LEU A 218 -5.38 13.10 -1.20
C LEU A 218 -5.83 14.55 -1.40
N GLY A 219 -4.97 15.42 -1.93
CA GLY A 219 -5.35 16.78 -2.32
C GLY A 219 -6.36 16.83 -3.48
N LEU A 220 -6.63 15.69 -4.13
CA LEU A 220 -7.61 15.52 -5.19
C LEU A 220 -8.88 14.80 -4.71
N PHE A 221 -9.04 14.55 -3.41
CA PHE A 221 -10.27 13.97 -2.86
C PHE A 221 -11.24 15.07 -2.42
N ASP A 222 -12.53 14.75 -2.43
CA ASP A 222 -13.58 15.70 -2.03
C ASP A 222 -13.79 15.66 -0.51
N LEU A 223 -13.53 14.52 0.12
CA LEU A 223 -13.52 14.33 1.58
C LEU A 223 -12.35 13.42 1.98
N VAL A 224 -11.63 13.82 3.03
CA VAL A 224 -10.53 13.03 3.59
C VAL A 224 -10.76 12.86 5.09
N TYR A 225 -10.91 11.61 5.53
CA TYR A 225 -11.04 11.26 6.94
C TYR A 225 -9.85 10.42 7.37
N ALA A 226 -9.31 10.67 8.55
CA ALA A 226 -8.12 9.96 9.03
C ALA A 226 -8.31 9.41 10.44
N SER A 227 -7.68 8.27 10.70
CA SER A 227 -7.44 7.79 12.06
C SER A 227 -6.46 8.74 12.76
N ASP A 228 -6.60 8.94 14.07
CA ASP A 228 -5.69 9.78 14.85
C ASP A 228 -4.26 9.23 14.93
N LYS A 229 -4.04 7.95 14.59
CA LYS A 229 -2.70 7.36 14.40
C LYS A 229 -2.09 7.61 13.01
N ALA A 230 -2.84 8.16 12.06
CA ALA A 230 -2.35 8.40 10.71
C ALA A 230 -1.27 9.50 10.67
N SER A 231 -0.42 9.44 9.65
CA SER A 231 0.60 10.46 9.40
C SER A 231 0.88 10.60 7.91
N GLN A 232 1.10 11.84 7.47
CA GLN A 232 1.19 12.23 6.07
C GLN A 232 2.63 12.63 5.79
N ASN A 233 3.28 11.95 4.84
CA ASN A 233 4.67 12.20 4.50
C ASN A 233 4.90 12.21 2.99
N THR A 234 5.65 13.20 2.51
CA THR A 234 6.04 13.34 1.11
C THR A 234 7.57 13.45 1.04
N PRO A 235 8.31 12.32 1.12
CA PRO A 235 9.77 12.30 1.26
C PRO A 235 10.50 12.62 -0.06
N PHE A 236 10.09 13.69 -0.75
CA PHE A 236 10.59 14.04 -2.08
C PHE A 236 12.08 14.33 -2.05
N THR A 237 12.51 15.33 -1.28
CA THR A 237 13.92 15.73 -1.29
C THR A 237 14.82 14.66 -0.66
N GLN A 238 14.30 13.86 0.28
CA GLN A 238 15.02 12.70 0.82
C GLN A 238 15.26 11.61 -0.23
N LEU A 239 14.34 11.45 -1.19
CA LEU A 239 14.45 10.50 -2.30
C LEU A 239 15.04 11.11 -3.57
N GLY A 240 15.49 12.37 -3.54
CA GLY A 240 15.94 13.08 -4.74
C GLY A 240 14.85 13.25 -5.78
N LEU A 241 13.59 13.39 -5.36
CA LEU A 241 12.42 13.61 -6.23
C LEU A 241 11.89 15.03 -6.09
N SER A 242 11.08 15.44 -7.07
CA SER A 242 10.25 16.64 -7.02
C SER A 242 8.81 16.27 -6.61
N PRO A 243 7.98 17.26 -6.22
CA PRO A 243 6.56 17.05 -6.00
C PRO A 243 5.85 16.38 -7.19
N GLU A 244 4.83 15.58 -6.89
CA GLU A 244 3.92 14.93 -7.84
C GLU A 244 2.48 14.87 -7.28
N GLY A 245 1.53 14.26 -7.99
CA GLY A 245 0.15 14.09 -7.53
C GLY A 245 -0.63 15.41 -7.43
N CYS A 246 -0.24 16.41 -8.21
CA CYS A 246 -0.67 17.81 -8.11
C CYS A 246 -0.31 18.48 -6.77
N SER A 247 0.55 17.90 -5.94
CA SER A 247 0.84 18.42 -4.60
C SER A 247 1.50 19.80 -4.63
N SER A 248 2.25 20.15 -5.68
CA SER A 248 2.78 21.51 -5.86
C SER A 248 1.69 22.57 -6.03
N TYR A 249 0.48 22.15 -6.43
CA TYR A 249 -0.67 23.01 -6.65
C TYR A 249 -1.69 22.94 -5.51
N THR A 250 -2.03 21.72 -5.08
CA THR A 250 -3.09 21.46 -4.09
C THR A 250 -2.64 21.81 -2.68
N PHE A 251 -1.41 21.45 -2.28
CA PHE A 251 -0.98 21.66 -0.89
C PHE A 251 -0.94 23.15 -0.54
N PRO A 252 -0.32 24.06 -1.33
CA PRO A 252 -0.32 25.48 -1.01
C PRO A 252 -1.72 26.09 -0.88
N ARG A 253 -2.70 25.59 -1.63
CA ARG A 253 -4.10 26.04 -1.57
C ARG A 253 -4.85 25.55 -0.33
N ILE A 254 -4.50 24.35 0.12
CA ILE A 254 -5.12 23.73 1.30
C ILE A 254 -4.51 24.33 2.58
N MET A 255 -3.19 24.31 2.71
CA MET A 255 -2.49 24.59 3.98
C MET A 255 -1.67 25.88 4.00
N GLY A 256 -1.71 26.66 2.92
CA GLY A 256 -0.86 27.84 2.73
C GLY A 256 0.56 27.51 2.27
N ILE A 257 1.19 28.45 1.58
CA ILE A 257 2.50 28.24 0.93
C ILE A 257 3.60 27.87 1.92
N ALA A 258 3.65 28.48 3.10
CA ALA A 258 4.70 28.24 4.09
C ALA A 258 4.69 26.79 4.58
N ARG A 259 3.52 26.28 4.97
CA ARG A 259 3.39 24.89 5.43
C ARG A 259 3.59 23.90 4.27
N ALA A 260 3.10 24.23 3.07
CA ALA A 260 3.35 23.40 1.90
C ALA A 260 4.86 23.27 1.61
N CYS A 261 5.66 24.33 1.75
CA CYS A 261 7.11 24.24 1.61
C CYS A 261 7.76 23.36 2.69
N GLU A 262 7.32 23.43 3.96
CA GLU A 262 7.80 22.51 5.00
C GLU A 262 7.53 21.04 4.63
N VAL A 263 6.33 20.75 4.14
CA VAL A 263 5.91 19.38 3.78
C VAL A 263 6.62 18.89 2.52
N LEU A 264 6.66 19.69 1.46
CA LEU A 264 7.15 19.28 0.14
C LEU A 264 8.68 19.40 -0.02
N MET A 265 9.31 20.41 0.59
CA MET A 265 10.74 20.66 0.43
C MET A 265 11.55 20.14 1.62
N MET A 266 11.03 20.31 2.83
CA MET A 266 11.70 19.87 4.07
C MET A 266 11.27 18.46 4.52
N ASN A 267 10.39 17.80 3.77
CA ASN A 267 9.81 16.49 4.10
C ASN A 267 9.20 16.43 5.50
N LYS A 268 8.61 17.54 5.98
CA LYS A 268 7.93 17.55 7.28
C LYS A 268 6.77 16.58 7.24
N GLN A 269 6.82 15.56 8.09
CA GLN A 269 5.69 14.68 8.33
C GLN A 269 4.61 15.45 9.10
N LEU A 270 3.37 15.36 8.64
CA LEU A 270 2.22 15.87 9.39
C LEU A 270 1.57 14.73 10.17
N SER A 271 1.33 14.94 11.45
CA SER A 271 0.40 14.10 12.21
C SER A 271 -1.03 14.25 11.68
N ALA A 272 -1.90 13.29 11.98
CA ALA A 272 -3.34 13.38 11.68
C ALA A 272 -3.94 14.72 12.17
N LYS A 273 -3.60 15.11 13.40
CA LYS A 273 -4.06 16.37 14.02
C LYS A 273 -3.56 17.62 13.29
N GLU A 274 -2.28 17.67 12.90
CA GLU A 274 -1.75 18.81 12.14
C GLU A 274 -2.38 18.89 10.74
N ALA A 275 -2.65 17.73 10.13
CA ALA A 275 -3.33 17.63 8.84
C ALA A 275 -4.78 18.11 8.93
N GLU A 276 -5.50 17.82 10.02
CA GLU A 276 -6.83 18.36 10.30
C GLU A 276 -6.79 19.87 10.51
N GLN A 277 -5.84 20.35 11.32
CA GLN A 277 -5.69 21.78 11.61
C GLN A 277 -5.36 22.64 10.39
N CYS A 278 -4.70 22.09 9.37
CA CYS A 278 -4.41 22.80 8.13
C CYS A 278 -5.39 22.51 6.99
N GLY A 279 -6.48 21.78 7.26
CA GLY A 279 -7.52 21.47 6.28
C GLY A 279 -7.16 20.39 5.26
N PHE A 280 -6.01 19.72 5.41
CA PHE A 280 -5.62 18.59 4.55
C PHE A 280 -6.43 17.32 4.83
N VAL A 281 -6.86 17.15 6.09
CA VAL A 281 -7.84 16.16 6.51
C VAL A 281 -9.08 16.90 6.97
N SER A 282 -10.27 16.48 6.51
CA SER A 282 -11.53 17.11 6.89
C SER A 282 -11.91 16.83 8.34
N LYS A 283 -11.61 15.61 8.82
CA LYS A 283 -11.82 15.22 10.22
C LYS A 283 -10.96 14.02 10.62
N CYS A 284 -10.45 14.06 11.85
CA CYS A 284 -9.82 12.92 12.49
C CYS A 284 -10.79 12.17 13.42
N PHE A 285 -10.65 10.85 13.49
CA PHE A 285 -11.39 9.98 14.41
C PHE A 285 -10.42 9.12 15.23
N PRO A 286 -10.76 8.75 16.47
CA PRO A 286 -9.96 7.81 17.24
C PRO A 286 -9.78 6.49 16.50
N ASP A 287 -8.56 5.94 16.48
CA ASP A 287 -8.26 4.70 15.78
C ASP A 287 -9.20 3.54 16.15
N ALA A 288 -9.49 3.41 17.45
CA ALA A 288 -10.34 2.36 18.01
C ALA A 288 -11.77 2.38 17.45
N SER A 289 -12.27 3.53 17.00
CA SER A 289 -13.61 3.68 16.40
C SER A 289 -13.57 4.09 14.93
N PHE A 290 -12.39 4.15 14.30
CA PHE A 290 -12.21 4.68 12.94
C PHE A 290 -13.08 3.94 11.92
N GLN A 291 -13.11 2.60 11.97
CA GLN A 291 -13.92 1.81 11.05
C GLN A 291 -15.41 2.07 11.23
N GLU A 292 -15.91 2.14 12.47
CA GLU A 292 -17.32 2.38 12.75
C GLU A 292 -17.75 3.80 12.31
N GLU A 293 -16.95 4.81 12.68
CA GLU A 293 -17.22 6.21 12.35
C GLU A 293 -17.19 6.48 10.85
N THR A 294 -16.22 5.91 10.13
CA THR A 294 -16.13 6.07 8.67
C THR A 294 -17.21 5.28 7.94
N GLN A 295 -17.64 4.13 8.46
CA GLN A 295 -18.79 3.42 7.91
C GLN A 295 -20.07 4.26 8.02
N LYS A 296 -20.27 4.97 9.13
CA LYS A 296 -21.38 5.94 9.27
C LYS A 296 -21.28 7.03 8.19
N LYS A 297 -20.08 7.56 7.90
CA LYS A 297 -19.88 8.57 6.85
C LYS A 297 -20.18 8.06 5.43
N ILE A 298 -19.82 6.82 5.13
CA ILE A 298 -20.21 6.16 3.86
C ILE A 298 -21.75 6.07 3.78
N GLN A 299 -22.41 5.61 4.84
CA GLN A 299 -23.87 5.47 4.87
C GLN A 299 -24.59 6.82 4.79
N GLU A 300 -24.05 7.86 5.42
CA GLU A 300 -24.54 9.24 5.30
C GLU A 300 -24.49 9.69 3.84
N MET A 301 -23.34 9.54 3.16
CA MET A 301 -23.17 9.93 1.77
C MET A 301 -24.07 9.11 0.81
N ALA A 302 -24.24 7.82 1.06
CA ALA A 302 -25.08 6.93 0.24
C ALA A 302 -26.57 7.32 0.20
N LYS A 303 -27.05 8.01 1.24
CA LYS A 303 -28.42 8.52 1.35
C LYS A 303 -28.64 9.87 0.65
N LEU A 304 -27.56 10.57 0.27
CA LEU A 304 -27.66 11.87 -0.39
C LEU A 304 -28.05 11.73 -1.88
N PRO A 305 -28.73 12.73 -2.49
CA PRO A 305 -29.09 12.69 -3.90
C PRO A 305 -27.84 12.69 -4.81
N PRO A 306 -27.58 11.62 -5.59
CA PRO A 306 -26.29 11.46 -6.29
C PRO A 306 -26.05 12.54 -7.35
N LYS A 307 -27.08 12.97 -8.09
CA LYS A 307 -26.96 14.06 -9.07
C LYS A 307 -26.58 15.39 -8.41
N SER A 308 -27.15 15.69 -7.24
CA SER A 308 -26.80 16.90 -6.49
C SER A 308 -25.33 16.87 -6.07
N LEU A 309 -24.84 15.73 -5.57
CA LEU A 309 -23.43 15.59 -5.21
C LEU A 309 -22.49 15.76 -6.40
N MET A 310 -22.82 15.16 -7.54
CA MET A 310 -22.04 15.31 -8.78
C MET A 310 -22.00 16.77 -9.23
N HIS A 311 -23.13 17.47 -9.27
CA HIS A 311 -23.16 18.89 -9.66
C HIS A 311 -22.38 19.77 -8.68
N SER A 312 -22.49 19.52 -7.37
CA SER A 312 -21.70 20.24 -6.37
C SER A 312 -20.20 20.05 -6.61
N LYS A 313 -19.74 18.82 -6.84
CA LYS A 313 -18.33 18.55 -7.18
C LYS A 313 -17.91 19.28 -8.45
N THR A 314 -18.71 19.22 -9.50
CA THR A 314 -18.42 19.89 -10.77
C THR A 314 -18.24 21.39 -10.58
N LEU A 315 -19.14 22.07 -9.85
CA LEU A 315 -19.05 23.50 -9.62
C LEU A 315 -17.84 23.89 -8.76
N VAL A 316 -17.47 23.07 -7.79
CA VAL A 316 -16.27 23.29 -6.96
C VAL A 316 -14.98 23.08 -7.77
N ARG A 317 -14.93 22.08 -8.65
CA ARG A 317 -13.72 21.74 -9.42
C ARG A 317 -13.53 22.54 -10.71
N ALA A 318 -14.61 22.97 -11.35
CA ALA A 318 -14.55 23.64 -12.66
C ALA A 318 -13.54 24.80 -12.72
N PRO A 319 -13.43 25.69 -11.71
CA PRO A 319 -12.48 26.80 -11.76
C PRO A 319 -11.00 26.41 -11.71
N ILE A 320 -10.67 25.20 -11.24
CA ILE A 320 -9.28 24.76 -11.03
C ILE A 320 -8.88 23.56 -11.90
N LEU A 321 -9.79 23.04 -12.73
CA LEU A 321 -9.59 21.78 -13.46
C LEU A 321 -8.40 21.85 -14.42
N GLU A 322 -8.29 22.94 -15.18
CA GLU A 322 -7.18 23.15 -16.12
C GLU A 322 -5.83 23.28 -15.38
N ASP A 323 -5.83 24.01 -14.26
CA ASP A 323 -4.62 24.19 -13.45
C ASP A 323 -4.14 22.88 -12.81
N LEU A 324 -5.05 21.98 -12.41
CA LEU A 324 -4.69 20.65 -11.92
C LEU A 324 -4.00 19.83 -13.01
N HIS A 325 -4.54 19.82 -14.23
CA HIS A 325 -3.91 19.15 -15.38
C HIS A 325 -2.54 19.74 -15.71
N LYS A 326 -2.42 21.07 -15.68
CA LYS A 326 -1.16 21.77 -15.87
C LYS A 326 -0.13 21.40 -14.81
N ALA A 327 -0.53 21.36 -13.53
CA ALA A 327 0.33 20.96 -12.43
C ALA A 327 0.82 19.51 -12.61
N ASN A 328 -0.09 18.57 -12.88
CA ASN A 328 0.25 17.17 -13.14
C ASN A 328 1.27 17.04 -14.29
N ASN A 329 1.05 17.75 -15.40
CA ASN A 329 1.95 17.72 -16.55
C ASN A 329 3.35 18.24 -16.20
N LEU A 330 3.45 19.41 -15.55
CA LEU A 330 4.71 20.01 -15.15
C LEU A 330 5.49 19.14 -14.15
N GLU A 331 4.78 18.56 -13.18
CA GLU A 331 5.37 17.64 -12.19
C GLU A 331 5.92 16.39 -12.89
N CYS A 332 5.15 15.76 -13.78
CA CYS A 332 5.58 14.57 -14.51
C CYS A 332 6.72 14.85 -15.50
N GLU A 333 6.75 16.02 -16.15
CA GLU A 333 7.90 16.45 -16.97
C GLU A 333 9.18 16.52 -16.14
N ARG A 334 9.09 17.06 -14.91
CA ARG A 334 10.23 17.11 -14.00
C ARG A 334 10.63 15.72 -13.50
N LEU A 335 9.66 14.85 -13.22
CA LEU A 335 9.92 13.48 -12.75
C LEU A 335 10.79 12.68 -13.73
N VAL A 336 10.67 12.90 -15.05
CA VAL A 336 11.52 12.20 -16.04
C VAL A 336 13.00 12.43 -15.75
N GLU A 337 13.41 13.66 -15.48
CA GLU A 337 14.80 13.96 -15.10
C GLU A 337 15.12 13.42 -13.70
N ARG A 338 14.21 13.57 -12.74
CA ARG A 338 14.44 13.12 -11.36
C ARG A 338 14.66 11.62 -11.24
N PHE A 339 13.93 10.81 -12.01
CA PHE A 339 14.09 9.36 -12.02
C PHE A 339 15.44 8.89 -12.58
N THR A 340 16.13 9.72 -13.36
CA THR A 340 17.48 9.43 -13.86
C THR A 340 18.59 10.15 -13.09
N SER A 341 18.24 10.90 -12.05
CA SER A 341 19.19 11.73 -11.30
C SER A 341 20.09 10.89 -10.39
N GLU A 342 21.33 11.34 -10.19
CA GLU A 342 22.25 10.70 -9.25
C GLU A 342 21.72 10.70 -7.81
N GLU A 343 20.99 11.75 -7.43
CA GLU A 343 20.43 11.90 -6.08
C GLU A 343 19.39 10.81 -5.81
N MET A 344 18.49 10.56 -6.76
CA MET A 344 17.50 9.48 -6.65
C MET A 344 18.17 8.11 -6.61
N MET A 345 19.16 7.87 -7.48
CA MET A 345 19.89 6.61 -7.49
C MET A 345 20.62 6.35 -6.16
N LYS A 346 21.28 7.37 -5.60
CA LYS A 346 21.93 7.28 -4.27
C LYS A 346 20.92 6.98 -3.16
N ALA A 347 19.77 7.65 -3.17
CA ALA A 347 18.72 7.44 -2.16
C ALA A 347 18.13 6.02 -2.23
N VAL A 348 17.84 5.52 -3.43
CA VAL A 348 17.33 4.15 -3.63
C VAL A 348 18.36 3.10 -3.20
N MET A 349 19.65 3.28 -3.54
CA MET A 349 20.71 2.38 -3.07
C MET A 349 20.81 2.35 -1.55
N ALA A 350 20.77 3.52 -0.90
CA ALA A 350 20.82 3.63 0.56
C ALA A 350 19.63 2.91 1.23
N PHE A 351 18.43 3.01 0.65
CA PHE A 351 17.23 2.31 1.14
C PHE A 351 17.40 0.78 1.15
N PHE A 352 17.95 0.21 0.08
CA PHE A 352 18.17 -1.24 0.00
C PHE A 352 19.31 -1.72 0.92
N GLN A 353 20.36 -0.92 1.10
CA GLN A 353 21.44 -1.23 2.04
C GLN A 353 20.97 -1.17 3.51
N GLY A 354 20.09 -0.23 3.83
CA GLY A 354 19.53 -0.08 5.19
C GLY A 354 18.61 -1.22 5.62
N LYS A 355 18.01 -1.96 4.69
CA LYS A 355 17.17 -3.15 4.97
C LYS A 355 17.97 -4.43 5.23
N GLY A 356 19.29 -4.41 5.01
CA GLY A 356 20.19 -5.54 5.27
C GLY A 356 20.85 -5.52 6.65
N LYS A 357 20.55 -4.50 7.47
CA LYS A 357 20.88 -4.41 8.89
C LYS A 357 19.60 -4.58 9.69
#